data_AF-A0A4Q8LD23-F1
#
_entry.id   AF-A0A4Q8LD23-F1
#
_cell.length_a   1.000
_cell.length_b   1.000
_cell.length_c   1.000
_cell.angle_alpha   90.00
_cell.angle_beta   90.00
_cell.angle_gamma   90.00
#
_symmetry.space_group_name_H-M   'P 1'
#
loop_
_entity.id
_entity.type
_entity.pdbx_description
1 polymer ?
#
loop_
_entity_poly.entity_id
_entity_poly.type
_entity_poly.pdbx_seq_one_letter_code
_entity_poly.pdbx_strand_id
1 'polypeptide(L)'
;MKFDFRKRDSSLFLRKGMKIFAMVLSLLCLVYSKSASSGEFERGFEAGKVAARSFERHLKEERSKVKVDKETAELANYVYDYRNYAVGLARSSNSYVVIFSLQRNLRESVIVGGGARYEIDSDTLEIKSVKFYE
;
A
#
# COMPACT_ATOMS: atom_id res chain seq x y z
N MET A 1 -45.29 60.99 -24.86
CA MET A 1 -45.23 60.42 -23.49
C MET A 1 -44.38 59.16 -23.55
N LYS A 2 -43.14 59.18 -23.02
CA LYS A 2 -42.23 58.02 -23.01
C LYS A 2 -42.54 57.17 -21.77
N PHE A 3 -42.85 55.88 -21.95
CA PHE A 3 -42.94 54.92 -20.85
C PHE A 3 -41.61 54.20 -20.70
N ASP A 4 -41.01 54.32 -19.52
CA ASP A 4 -39.74 53.69 -19.15
C ASP A 4 -40.05 52.45 -18.29
N PHE A 5 -39.78 51.25 -18.82
CA PHE A 5 -40.07 49.98 -18.14
C PHE A 5 -38.81 49.47 -17.45
N ARG A 6 -38.71 49.77 -16.14
CA ARG A 6 -37.60 49.32 -15.28
C ARG A 6 -37.68 47.81 -15.05
N LYS A 7 -36.91 47.04 -15.84
CA LYS A 7 -36.71 45.59 -15.68
C LYS A 7 -36.03 45.31 -14.33
N ARG A 8 -36.70 44.59 -13.42
CA ARG A 8 -36.11 44.12 -12.15
C ARG A 8 -35.30 42.85 -12.41
N ASP A 9 -34.02 42.90 -12.06
CA ASP A 9 -33.02 41.84 -12.21
C ASP A 9 -33.36 40.57 -11.40
N SER A 10 -33.88 39.55 -12.08
CA SER A 10 -34.11 38.19 -11.55
C SER A 10 -32.81 37.36 -11.52
N SER A 11 -31.71 37.92 -12.02
CA SER A 11 -30.41 37.26 -12.23
C SER A 11 -29.61 37.04 -10.94
N LEU A 12 -29.93 37.78 -9.87
CA LEU A 12 -29.18 37.79 -8.61
C LEU A 12 -29.54 36.63 -7.67
N PHE A 13 -30.78 36.13 -7.72
CA PHE A 13 -31.24 35.04 -6.85
C PHE A 13 -30.71 33.67 -7.30
N LEU A 14 -30.69 33.42 -8.60
CA LEU A 14 -30.17 32.18 -9.21
C LEU A 14 -28.65 32.00 -8.98
N ARG A 15 -27.88 33.09 -9.03
CA ARG A 15 -26.42 33.05 -8.78
C ARG A 15 -26.05 32.73 -7.33
N LYS A 16 -26.89 33.08 -6.35
CA LYS A 16 -26.64 32.75 -4.93
C LYS A 16 -26.92 31.27 -4.63
N GLY A 17 -27.99 30.71 -5.19
CA GLY A 17 -28.33 29.29 -5.00
C GLY A 17 -27.28 28.33 -5.57
N MET A 18 -26.74 28.62 -6.76
CA MET A 18 -25.69 27.80 -7.39
C MET A 18 -24.38 27.77 -6.59
N LYS A 19 -24.01 28.87 -5.93
CA LYS A 19 -22.79 28.94 -5.10
C LYS A 19 -22.91 28.09 -3.84
N ILE A 20 -24.08 28.08 -3.19
CA ILE A 20 -24.33 27.26 -2.01
C ILE A 20 -24.32 25.77 -2.37
N PHE A 21 -24.93 25.41 -3.50
CA PHE A 21 -24.93 24.04 -4.00
C PHE A 21 -23.51 23.55 -4.34
N ALA A 22 -22.71 24.37 -5.02
CA ALA A 22 -21.32 24.04 -5.32
C ALA A 22 -20.45 23.89 -4.06
N MET A 23 -20.70 24.72 -3.04
CA MET A 23 -19.97 24.64 -1.77
C MET A 23 -20.33 23.36 -1.00
N VAL A 24 -21.62 23.01 -0.92
CA VAL A 24 -22.07 21.76 -0.28
C VAL A 24 -21.56 20.53 -1.03
N LEU A 25 -21.58 20.54 -2.37
CA LEU A 25 -21.03 19.46 -3.19
C LEU A 25 -19.52 19.29 -2.99
N SER A 26 -18.77 20.40 -2.89
CA SER A 26 -17.32 20.34 -2.61
C SER A 26 -17.00 19.77 -1.22
N LEU A 27 -17.85 20.08 -0.21
CA LEU A 27 -17.73 19.52 1.14
C LEU A 27 -18.05 18.02 1.15
N LEU A 28 -19.06 17.57 0.41
CA LEU A 28 -19.38 16.14 0.27
C LEU A 28 -18.26 15.37 -0.42
N CYS A 29 -17.62 15.93 -1.46
CA CYS A 29 -16.46 15.33 -2.12
C CYS A 29 -15.24 15.19 -1.18
N LEU A 30 -15.02 16.16 -0.29
CA LEU A 30 -13.92 16.12 0.69
C LEU A 30 -14.14 15.05 1.77
N VAL A 31 -15.38 14.85 2.21
CA VAL A 31 -15.73 13.83 3.22
C VAL A 31 -15.69 12.41 2.62
N TYR A 32 -16.12 12.25 1.36
CA TYR A 32 -16.03 10.96 0.66
C TYR A 32 -14.58 10.52 0.42
N SER A 33 -13.70 11.47 0.07
CA SER A 33 -12.28 11.20 -0.19
C SER A 33 -11.53 10.70 1.06
N LYS A 34 -11.93 11.14 2.27
CA LYS A 34 -11.30 10.67 3.52
C LYS A 34 -11.81 9.30 3.96
N SER A 35 -13.09 8.99 3.73
CA SER A 35 -13.69 7.74 4.22
C SER A 35 -13.36 6.53 3.34
N ALA A 36 -13.19 6.72 2.03
CA ALA A 36 -12.75 5.65 1.12
C ALA A 36 -11.26 5.30 1.30
N SER A 37 -10.43 6.25 1.76
CA SER A 37 -8.98 6.10 1.85
C SER A 37 -8.48 5.41 3.14
N SER A 38 -9.18 5.56 4.28
CA SER A 38 -8.68 5.02 5.55
C SER A 38 -8.86 3.50 5.64
N GLY A 39 -10.00 2.97 5.21
CA GLY A 39 -10.29 1.53 5.29
C GLY A 39 -9.43 0.70 4.33
N GLU A 40 -9.16 1.19 3.12
CA GLU A 40 -8.30 0.47 2.17
C GLU A 40 -6.83 0.46 2.58
N PHE A 41 -6.34 1.56 3.18
CA PHE A 41 -4.99 1.62 3.74
C PHE A 41 -4.84 0.67 4.93
N GLU A 42 -5.81 0.65 5.84
CA GLU A 42 -5.79 -0.20 7.01
C GLU A 42 -5.78 -1.69 6.62
N ARG A 43 -6.65 -2.11 5.70
CA ARG A 43 -6.60 -3.49 5.17
C ARG A 43 -5.28 -3.81 4.46
N GLY A 44 -4.73 -2.87 3.69
CA GLY A 44 -3.44 -3.05 3.04
C GLY A 44 -2.30 -3.24 4.05
N PHE A 45 -2.34 -2.48 5.14
CA PHE A 45 -1.38 -2.63 6.25
C PHE A 45 -1.54 -3.98 6.97
N GLU A 46 -2.77 -4.43 7.21
CA GLU A 46 -3.04 -5.77 7.76
C GLU A 46 -2.50 -6.88 6.84
N ALA A 47 -2.74 -6.79 5.53
CA ALA A 47 -2.17 -7.71 4.55
C ALA A 47 -0.63 -7.69 4.62
N GLY A 48 -0.01 -6.51 4.73
CA GLY A 48 1.43 -6.37 4.95
C GLY A 48 1.92 -7.13 6.20
N LYS A 49 1.20 -7.04 7.32
CA LYS A 49 1.54 -7.77 8.56
C LYS A 49 1.41 -9.29 8.40
N VAL A 50 0.38 -9.77 7.71
CA VAL A 50 0.20 -11.21 7.41
C VAL A 50 1.38 -11.72 6.59
N ALA A 51 1.75 -11.01 5.51
CA ALA A 51 2.89 -11.34 4.68
C ALA A 51 4.20 -11.35 5.48
N ALA A 52 4.44 -10.31 6.29
CA ALA A 52 5.67 -10.15 7.08
C ALA A 52 5.87 -11.29 8.09
N ARG A 53 4.80 -11.66 8.83
CA ARG A 53 4.86 -12.78 9.78
C ARG A 53 5.16 -14.11 9.09
N SER A 54 4.54 -14.34 7.93
CA SER A 54 4.79 -15.56 7.17
C SER A 54 6.21 -15.61 6.63
N PHE A 55 6.73 -14.48 6.15
CA PHE A 55 8.07 -14.36 5.60
C PHE A 55 9.15 -14.53 6.68
N GLU A 56 9.01 -13.85 7.83
CA GLU A 56 9.94 -13.97 8.95
C GLU A 56 10.03 -15.42 9.46
N ARG A 57 8.89 -16.11 9.57
CA ARG A 57 8.85 -17.53 9.92
C ARG A 57 9.60 -18.38 8.90
N HIS A 58 9.37 -18.15 7.61
CA HIS A 58 10.09 -18.86 6.55
C HIS A 58 11.62 -18.65 6.64
N LEU A 59 12.08 -17.42 6.83
CA LEU A 59 13.51 -17.12 7.00
C LEU A 59 14.11 -17.86 8.20
N LYS A 60 13.39 -17.92 9.33
CA LYS A 60 13.83 -18.66 10.53
C LYS A 60 13.92 -20.18 10.27
N GLU A 61 12.91 -20.73 9.60
CA GLU A 61 12.87 -22.14 9.23
C GLU A 61 14.02 -22.50 8.29
N GLU A 62 14.26 -21.72 7.24
CA GLU A 62 15.37 -21.94 6.31
C GLU A 62 16.73 -21.77 7.00
N ARG A 63 16.89 -20.74 7.84
CA ARG A 63 18.11 -20.52 8.61
C ARG A 63 18.49 -21.71 9.48
N SER A 64 17.49 -22.42 10.04
CA SER A 64 17.70 -23.60 10.88
C SER A 64 18.22 -24.82 10.11
N LYS A 65 18.00 -24.87 8.79
CA LYS A 65 18.44 -25.96 7.90
C LYS A 65 19.86 -25.77 7.40
N VAL A 66 20.35 -24.52 7.34
CA VAL A 66 21.68 -24.20 6.82
C VAL A 66 22.76 -24.49 7.86
N LYS A 67 23.73 -25.33 7.49
CA LYS A 67 25.00 -25.46 8.22
C LYS A 67 25.87 -24.28 7.86
N VAL A 68 26.29 -23.54 8.89
CA VAL A 68 27.07 -22.32 8.75
C VAL A 68 28.46 -22.57 9.29
N ASP A 69 29.46 -22.39 8.44
CA ASP A 69 30.87 -22.32 8.86
C ASP A 69 31.24 -20.87 9.24
N LYS A 70 32.45 -20.66 9.75
CA LYS A 70 32.89 -19.33 10.18
C LYS A 70 32.97 -18.32 9.04
N GLU A 71 33.19 -18.78 7.80
CA GLU A 71 33.39 -17.92 6.63
C GLU A 71 32.06 -17.45 6.03
N THR A 72 31.01 -18.28 6.11
CA THR A 72 29.67 -17.97 5.58
C THR A 72 28.70 -17.42 6.63
N ALA A 73 29.14 -17.34 7.90
CA ALA A 73 28.29 -16.89 9.01
C ALA A 73 27.75 -15.47 8.84
N GLU A 74 28.58 -14.54 8.39
CA GLU A 74 28.16 -13.15 8.19
C GLU A 74 27.11 -13.05 7.09
N LEU A 75 27.36 -13.71 5.94
CA LEU A 75 26.42 -13.75 4.82
C LEU A 75 25.11 -14.44 5.19
N ALA A 76 25.15 -15.58 5.88
CA ALA A 76 23.94 -16.27 6.33
C ALA A 76 23.13 -15.41 7.30
N ASN A 77 23.78 -14.73 8.25
CA ASN A 77 23.10 -13.81 9.16
C ASN A 77 22.51 -12.61 8.41
N TYR A 78 23.16 -12.14 7.34
CA TYR A 78 22.62 -11.08 6.48
C TYR A 78 21.37 -11.53 5.72
N VAL A 79 21.45 -12.66 5.00
CA VAL A 79 20.37 -13.18 4.14
C VAL A 79 19.12 -13.56 4.92
N TYR A 80 19.28 -14.13 6.12
CA TYR A 80 18.16 -14.61 6.93
C TYR A 80 17.63 -13.60 7.95
N ASP A 81 18.19 -12.39 7.99
CA ASP A 81 17.64 -11.29 8.78
C ASP A 81 16.59 -10.53 7.96
N TYR A 82 15.32 -10.64 8.38
CA TYR A 82 14.19 -10.00 7.71
C TYR A 82 14.33 -8.47 7.60
N ARG A 83 15.14 -7.84 8.46
CA ARG A 83 15.37 -6.38 8.45
C ARG A 83 16.20 -5.93 7.25
N ASN A 84 16.89 -6.86 6.60
CA ASN A 84 17.66 -6.58 5.39
C ASN A 84 16.80 -6.62 4.12
N TYR A 85 15.48 -6.76 4.24
CA TYR A 85 14.57 -6.77 3.09
C TYR A 85 13.81 -5.44 2.99
N ALA A 86 13.75 -4.90 1.78
CA ALA A 86 12.79 -3.87 1.43
C ALA A 86 11.40 -4.50 1.21
N VAL A 87 10.35 -3.77 1.60
CA VAL A 87 8.95 -4.22 1.47
C VAL A 87 8.18 -3.27 0.57
N GLY A 88 7.57 -3.80 -0.48
CA GLY A 88 6.61 -3.10 -1.33
C GLY A 88 5.20 -3.67 -1.14
N LEU A 89 4.20 -2.80 -1.11
CA LEU A 89 2.78 -3.17 -1.05
C LEU A 89 2.04 -2.52 -2.21
N ALA A 90 1.30 -3.32 -2.97
CA ALA A 90 0.41 -2.85 -4.02
C ALA A 90 -0.96 -3.48 -3.88
N ARG A 91 -2.00 -2.77 -4.31
CA ARG A 91 -3.37 -3.28 -4.35
C ARG A 91 -3.76 -3.64 -5.79
N SER A 92 -4.29 -4.85 -5.94
CA SER A 92 -5.02 -5.31 -7.11
C SER A 92 -6.52 -5.33 -6.79
N SER A 93 -7.35 -5.56 -7.80
CA SER A 93 -8.82 -5.58 -7.68
C SER A 93 -9.36 -6.48 -6.56
N ASN A 94 -8.76 -7.66 -6.36
CA ASN A 94 -9.20 -8.68 -5.40
C ASN A 94 -8.06 -9.21 -4.50
N SER A 95 -6.92 -8.54 -4.50
CA SER A 95 -5.76 -8.95 -3.71
C SER A 95 -4.84 -7.80 -3.34
N TYR A 96 -4.10 -7.99 -2.26
CA TYR A 96 -2.91 -7.22 -1.95
C TYR A 96 -1.68 -8.02 -2.36
N VAL A 97 -0.76 -7.37 -3.06
CA VAL A 97 0.52 -7.95 -3.44
C VAL A 97 1.60 -7.35 -2.56
N VAL A 98 2.28 -8.19 -1.78
CA VAL A 98 3.40 -7.79 -0.93
C VAL A 98 4.68 -8.40 -1.48
N ILE A 99 5.70 -7.58 -1.69
CA ILE A 99 6.99 -7.99 -2.24
C ILE A 99 8.08 -7.70 -1.22
N PHE A 100 8.84 -8.73 -0.85
CA PHE A 100 10.09 -8.64 -0.11
C PHE A 100 11.24 -8.76 -1.11
N SER A 101 12.20 -7.84 -1.04
CA SER A 101 13.42 -7.87 -1.84
C SER A 101 14.62 -7.68 -0.94
N LEU A 102 15.58 -8.60 -0.99
CA LEU A 102 16.82 -8.46 -0.24
C LEU A 102 17.54 -7.18 -0.67
N GLN A 103 17.95 -6.36 0.29
CA GLN A 103 18.75 -5.18 0.03
C GLN A 103 20.18 -5.61 -0.28
N ARG A 104 20.92 -4.77 -1.02
CA ARG A 104 22.33 -5.05 -1.28
C ARG A 104 23.17 -4.57 -0.10
N ASN A 105 24.05 -5.43 0.40
CA ASN A 105 25.10 -5.02 1.31
C ASN A 105 26.15 -4.24 0.50
N LEU A 106 26.40 -2.97 0.87
CA LEU A 106 27.37 -2.12 0.18
C LEU A 106 28.82 -2.61 0.31
N ARG A 107 29.10 -3.55 1.25
CA ARG A 107 30.44 -4.08 1.51
C ARG A 107 30.78 -5.34 0.71
N GLU A 108 29.79 -6.09 0.24
CA GLU A 108 29.99 -7.33 -0.51
C GLU A 108 29.41 -7.15 -1.92
N SER A 109 30.28 -7.17 -2.91
CA SER A 109 29.98 -6.76 -4.29
C SER A 109 29.09 -7.73 -5.08
N VAL A 110 28.60 -8.81 -4.47
CA VAL A 110 27.69 -9.76 -5.13
C VAL A 110 26.65 -10.27 -4.12
N ILE A 111 25.52 -9.58 -4.02
CA ILE A 111 24.27 -10.15 -3.51
C ILE A 111 23.34 -10.28 -4.72
N VAL A 112 23.18 -11.51 -5.18
CA VAL A 112 22.25 -11.88 -6.25
C VAL A 112 21.07 -12.56 -5.58
N GLY A 113 19.86 -12.04 -5.84
CA GLY A 113 18.63 -12.73 -5.48
C GLY A 113 18.19 -12.59 -4.02
N GLY A 114 17.13 -13.32 -3.68
CA GLY A 114 16.51 -13.32 -2.35
C GLY A 114 15.26 -12.46 -2.24
N GLY A 115 14.18 -13.06 -1.74
CA GLY A 115 12.95 -12.36 -1.43
C GLY A 115 11.72 -13.25 -1.62
N ALA A 116 10.56 -12.61 -1.59
CA ALA A 116 9.31 -13.31 -1.79
C ALA A 116 8.23 -12.36 -2.31
N ARG A 117 7.31 -12.89 -3.11
CA ARG A 117 6.04 -12.25 -3.44
C ARG A 117 4.91 -13.03 -2.79
N TYR A 118 4.11 -12.31 -2.03
CA TYR A 118 2.86 -12.79 -1.45
C TYR A 118 1.69 -12.15 -2.19
N GLU A 119 0.70 -12.97 -2.49
CA GLU A 119 -0.63 -12.48 -2.88
C GLU A 119 -1.61 -12.82 -1.76
N ILE A 120 -2.30 -11.81 -1.25
CA ILE A 120 -3.21 -11.91 -0.11
C ILE A 120 -4.59 -11.51 -0.58
N ASP A 121 -5.60 -12.33 -0.26
CA ASP A 121 -6.99 -12.01 -0.54
C ASP A 121 -7.39 -10.70 0.13
N SER A 122 -7.98 -9.77 -0.63
CA SER A 122 -8.30 -8.46 -0.06
C SER A 122 -9.43 -8.51 0.95
N ASP A 123 -10.28 -9.54 0.92
CA ASP A 123 -11.46 -9.68 1.77
C ASP A 123 -11.22 -10.53 3.02
N THR A 124 -10.54 -11.65 2.86
CA THR A 124 -10.27 -12.59 3.97
C THR A 124 -8.91 -12.38 4.62
N LEU A 125 -8.00 -11.64 3.97
CA LEU A 125 -6.59 -11.51 4.36
C LEU A 125 -5.82 -12.84 4.38
N GLU A 126 -6.35 -13.87 3.72
CA GLU A 126 -5.66 -15.16 3.56
C GLU A 126 -4.59 -15.09 2.46
N ILE A 127 -3.50 -15.83 2.65
CA ILE A 127 -2.44 -15.94 1.65
C ILE A 127 -2.94 -16.83 0.51
N LYS A 128 -3.13 -16.26 -0.67
CA LYS A 128 -3.49 -16.97 -1.90
C LYS A 128 -2.30 -17.70 -2.51
N SER A 129 -1.16 -17.01 -2.58
CA SER A 129 0.05 -17.56 -3.19
C SER A 129 1.31 -16.96 -2.58
N VAL A 130 2.39 -17.74 -2.63
CA VAL A 130 3.74 -17.32 -2.24
C VAL A 130 4.71 -17.76 -3.31
N LYS A 131 5.58 -16.86 -3.76
CA LYS A 131 6.69 -17.15 -4.67
C LYS A 131 7.98 -16.62 -4.08
N PHE A 132 8.91 -17.51 -3.76
CA PHE A 132 10.25 -17.14 -3.32
C PHE A 132 11.15 -16.82 -4.53
N TYR A 133 12.03 -15.84 -4.37
CA TYR A 133 13.04 -15.48 -5.35
C TYR A 133 14.39 -15.97 -4.84
N GLU A 134 15.05 -16.81 -5.63
CA GLU A 134 16.43 -17.25 -5.40
C GLU A 134 17.41 -16.14 -5.72
#